data_AF-A0A845H1L8-F1
#
_entry.id   AF-A0A845H1L8-F1
#
_cell.length_a   1.000
_cell.length_b   1.000
_cell.length_c   1.000
_cell.angle_alpha   90.00
_cell.angle_beta   90.00
_cell.angle_gamma   90.00
#
_symmetry.space_group_name_H-M   'P 1'
#
loop_
_entity.id
_entity.type
_entity.pdbx_description
1 polymer ?
#
loop_
_entity_poly.entity_id
_entity_poly.type
_entity_poly.pdbx_seq_one_letter_code
_entity_poly.pdbx_strand_id
1 'polypeptide(L)'
;MSGSNRAPLRTPQAYPEHALPPGVLKLPRPAALVKAQALAFLMFEKPDLDAAATFLADFGMQAVAHDDGRLLMRGAGPAPCIYLARRGARSRYVGAAFSVDG
;
A
#
# COMPACT_ATOMS: atom_id res chain seq x y z
N MET A 1 -2.72 17.83 39.00
CA MET A 1 -2.96 17.15 37.70
C MET A 1 -2.93 18.22 36.61
N SER A 2 -1.81 18.36 35.89
CA SER A 2 -1.66 19.38 34.83
C SER A 2 -1.63 18.69 33.48
N GLY A 3 -2.59 19.04 32.62
CA GLY A 3 -2.83 18.41 31.32
C GLY A 3 -1.72 18.69 30.31
N SER A 4 -1.25 17.64 29.65
CA SER A 4 -0.32 17.73 28.52
C SER A 4 -1.03 18.32 27.30
N ASN A 5 -0.61 19.52 26.89
CA ASN A 5 -1.09 20.19 25.68
C ASN A 5 -0.49 19.51 24.44
N ARG A 6 -1.27 18.65 23.76
CA ARG A 6 -0.90 18.07 22.46
C ARG A 6 -1.14 19.10 21.35
N ALA A 7 -0.17 19.98 21.11
CA ALA A 7 -0.17 20.78 19.90
C ALA A 7 -0.10 19.84 18.67
N PRO A 8 -0.91 20.07 17.62
CA PRO A 8 -0.87 19.25 16.41
C PRO A 8 0.52 19.37 15.75
N LEU A 9 1.03 18.25 15.25
CA LEU A 9 2.27 18.20 14.47
C LEU A 9 2.08 19.06 13.21
N ARG A 10 2.67 20.25 13.19
CA ARG A 10 2.74 21.08 11.99
C ARG A 10 3.82 20.51 11.09
N THR A 11 3.45 20.05 9.90
CA THR A 11 4.44 19.76 8.86
C THR A 11 5.10 21.10 8.49
N PRO A 12 6.44 21.22 8.55
CA PRO A 12 7.11 22.43 8.09
C PRO A 12 6.67 22.73 6.66
N GLN A 13 6.34 23.99 6.39
CA GLN A 13 6.08 24.43 5.03
C GLN A 13 7.28 24.05 4.16
N ALA A 14 7.03 23.36 3.04
CA ALA A 14 8.08 23.06 2.08
C ALA A 14 8.85 24.35 1.76
N TYR A 15 10.19 24.29 1.82
CA TYR A 15 11.04 25.44 1.52
C TYR A 15 10.58 26.09 0.21
N PRO A 16 10.28 27.40 0.18
CA PRO A 16 10.04 28.07 -1.08
C PRO A 16 11.27 27.90 -1.97
N GLU A 17 11.10 27.85 -3.30
CA GLU A 17 12.19 27.49 -4.23
C GLU A 17 13.46 28.35 -4.04
N HIS A 18 13.30 29.62 -3.64
CA HIS A 18 14.40 30.55 -3.36
C HIS A 18 15.17 30.28 -2.05
N ALA A 19 14.66 29.41 -1.18
CA ALA A 19 15.22 29.09 0.14
C ALA A 19 15.69 27.63 0.24
N LEU A 20 15.87 26.93 -0.89
CA LEU A 20 16.40 25.57 -0.89
C LEU A 20 17.86 25.57 -0.40
N PRO A 21 18.25 24.62 0.47
CA PRO A 21 19.64 24.47 0.88
C PRO A 21 20.60 24.29 -0.30
N PRO A 22 21.87 24.73 -0.18
CA PRO A 22 22.89 24.46 -1.18
C PRO A 22 23.00 22.96 -1.47
N GLY A 23 23.01 22.58 -2.76
CA GLY A 23 23.09 21.18 -3.19
C GLY A 23 21.75 20.47 -3.39
N VAL A 24 20.61 21.12 -3.13
CA VAL A 24 19.29 20.55 -3.48
C VAL A 24 19.01 20.74 -4.96
N LEU A 25 18.96 19.61 -5.70
CA LEU A 25 18.61 19.59 -7.11
C LEU A 25 17.13 19.23 -7.30
N LYS A 26 16.41 20.07 -8.03
CA LYS A 26 15.04 19.74 -8.48
C LYS A 26 15.14 18.63 -9.52
N LEU A 27 14.52 17.48 -9.22
CA LEU A 27 14.42 16.41 -10.21
C LEU A 27 13.45 16.82 -11.31
N PRO A 28 13.83 16.68 -12.60
CA PRO A 28 12.88 16.88 -13.69
C PRO A 28 11.76 15.85 -13.57
N ARG A 29 10.52 16.32 -13.46
CA ARG A 29 9.36 15.44 -13.47
C ARG A 29 9.06 15.08 -14.93
N PRO A 30 9.14 13.81 -15.34
CA PRO A 30 8.77 13.42 -16.69
C PRO A 30 7.27 13.64 -16.92
N ALA A 31 6.87 13.74 -18.19
CA ALA A 31 5.46 13.67 -18.55
C ALA A 31 4.88 12.34 -18.05
N ALA A 32 3.72 12.39 -17.40
CA ALA A 32 3.05 11.18 -16.94
C ALA A 32 2.57 10.36 -18.14
N LEU A 33 2.85 9.05 -18.14
CA LEU A 33 2.34 8.14 -19.17
C LEU A 33 0.83 7.95 -19.07
N VAL A 34 0.33 7.80 -17.84
CA VAL A 34 -1.10 7.65 -17.53
C VAL A 34 -1.37 8.05 -16.08
N LYS A 35 -2.60 8.44 -15.79
CA LYS A 35 -3.06 8.74 -14.43
C LYS A 35 -3.62 7.48 -13.76
N ALA A 36 -3.02 7.08 -12.64
CA ALA A 36 -3.59 6.09 -11.74
C ALA A 36 -4.84 6.67 -11.06
N GLN A 37 -5.95 5.93 -11.11
CA GLN A 37 -7.24 6.37 -10.59
C GLN A 37 -7.50 5.82 -9.20
N ALA A 38 -7.21 4.53 -8.98
CA ALA A 38 -7.34 3.89 -7.68
C ALA A 38 -6.32 2.77 -7.51
N LEU A 39 -6.01 2.45 -6.25
CA LEU A 39 -5.34 1.20 -5.92
C LEU A 39 -6.30 0.03 -6.18
N ALA A 40 -5.89 -0.92 -7.01
CA ALA A 40 -6.69 -2.10 -7.32
C ALA A 40 -6.42 -3.23 -6.31
N PHE A 41 -5.17 -3.67 -6.18
CA PHE A 41 -4.79 -4.71 -5.23
C PHE A 41 -3.31 -4.63 -4.86
N LEU A 42 -2.98 -5.20 -3.70
CA LEU A 42 -1.62 -5.35 -3.21
C LEU A 42 -1.12 -6.78 -3.41
N MET A 43 0.17 -6.92 -3.68
CA MET A 43 0.85 -8.20 -3.91
C MET A 43 1.94 -8.43 -2.86
N PHE A 44 1.96 -9.62 -2.29
CA PHE A 44 2.89 -10.02 -1.25
C PHE A 44 3.49 -11.40 -1.53
N GLU A 45 4.63 -11.65 -0.91
CA GLU A 45 5.06 -13.01 -0.61
C GLU A 45 4.90 -13.32 0.86
N LYS A 46 4.54 -14.56 1.16
CA LYS A 46 4.40 -15.10 2.52
C LYS A 46 5.01 -16.50 2.59
N PRO A 47 5.77 -16.84 3.64
CA PRO A 47 6.27 -18.20 3.84
C PRO A 47 5.13 -19.18 4.19
N ASP A 48 4.13 -18.67 4.91
CA ASP A 48 2.96 -19.40 5.36
C ASP A 48 1.71 -18.67 4.88
N LEU A 49 0.97 -19.31 3.96
CA LEU A 49 -0.26 -18.76 3.39
C LEU A 49 -1.47 -19.04 4.28
N ASP A 50 -1.47 -20.14 5.05
CA ASP A 50 -2.54 -20.48 5.98
C ASP A 50 -2.59 -19.48 7.14
N ALA A 51 -1.43 -19.13 7.70
CA ALA A 51 -1.33 -18.10 8.72
C ALA A 51 -1.77 -16.73 8.20
N ALA A 52 -1.42 -16.39 6.95
CA ALA A 52 -1.86 -15.15 6.32
C ALA A 52 -3.37 -15.14 6.07
N ALA A 53 -3.95 -16.24 5.58
CA ALA A 53 -5.38 -16.39 5.36
C ALA A 53 -6.17 -16.23 6.67
N THR A 54 -5.71 -16.86 7.75
CA THR A 54 -6.31 -16.77 9.08
C THR A 54 -6.33 -15.33 9.57
N PHE A 55 -5.18 -14.65 9.58
CA PHE A 55 -5.10 -13.25 10.00
C PHE A 55 -6.03 -12.34 9.18
N LEU A 56 -6.06 -12.51 7.86
CA LEU A 56 -6.86 -11.67 6.97
C LEU A 56 -8.37 -11.96 7.15
N ALA A 57 -8.74 -13.22 7.42
CA ALA A 57 -10.11 -13.57 7.78
C ALA A 57 -10.53 -12.94 9.11
N ASP A 58 -9.67 -12.98 10.14
CA ASP A 58 -9.90 -12.33 11.44
C ASP A 58 -10.03 -10.80 11.29
N PHE A 59 -9.30 -10.21 10.33
CA PHE A 59 -9.44 -8.79 9.98
C PHE A 59 -10.78 -8.47 9.27
N GLY A 60 -11.52 -9.48 8.82
CA GLY A 60 -12.81 -9.35 8.15
C GLY A 60 -12.74 -9.43 6.62
N MET A 61 -11.63 -9.93 6.07
CA MET A 61 -11.54 -10.25 4.64
C MET A 61 -12.11 -11.63 4.35
N GLN A 62 -12.41 -11.88 3.08
CA GLN A 62 -12.96 -13.14 2.62
C GLN A 62 -12.05 -13.76 1.56
N ALA A 63 -11.82 -15.07 1.68
CA ALA A 63 -11.06 -15.82 0.69
C ALA A 63 -11.84 -15.91 -0.62
N VAL A 64 -11.15 -15.57 -1.72
CA VAL A 64 -11.64 -15.78 -3.08
C VAL A 64 -11.06 -17.08 -3.64
N ALA A 65 -9.77 -17.30 -3.39
CA ALA A 65 -9.07 -18.54 -3.71
C ALA A 65 -7.92 -18.75 -2.72
N HIS A 66 -7.68 -19.99 -2.34
CA HIS A 66 -6.57 -20.37 -1.47
C HIS A 66 -6.05 -21.75 -1.86
N ASP A 67 -4.77 -21.83 -2.19
CA ASP A 67 -4.04 -23.06 -2.49
C ASP A 67 -2.59 -22.98 -1.98
N ASP A 68 -1.83 -24.07 -2.13
CA ASP A 68 -0.46 -24.17 -1.64
C ASP A 68 0.49 -23.10 -2.19
N GLY A 69 0.18 -22.49 -3.34
CA GLY A 69 1.01 -21.49 -3.99
C GLY A 69 0.49 -20.06 -3.87
N ARG A 70 -0.82 -19.86 -3.64
CA ARG A 70 -1.47 -18.55 -3.77
C ARG A 70 -2.64 -18.38 -2.82
N LEU A 71 -2.78 -17.15 -2.34
CA LEU A 71 -3.92 -16.67 -1.55
C LEU A 71 -4.48 -15.40 -2.19
N LEU A 72 -5.76 -15.40 -2.52
CA LEU A 72 -6.51 -14.25 -3.02
C LEU A 72 -7.61 -13.89 -2.03
N MET A 73 -7.63 -12.64 -1.59
CA MET A 73 -8.63 -12.15 -0.62
C MET A 73 -9.34 -10.91 -1.15
N ARG A 74 -10.62 -10.78 -0.77
CA ARG A 74 -11.44 -9.58 -1.01
C ARG A 74 -11.93 -8.97 0.29
N GLY A 75 -12.21 -7.67 0.25
CA GLY A 75 -12.90 -6.97 1.32
C GLY A 75 -14.43 -7.07 1.19
N ALA A 76 -15.16 -6.40 2.07
CA ALA A 76 -16.63 -6.38 2.03
C ALA A 76 -17.21 -5.63 0.81
N GLY A 77 -16.45 -4.70 0.22
CA GLY A 77 -16.86 -3.89 -0.93
C GLY A 77 -16.92 -4.67 -2.26
N PRO A 78 -17.36 -4.03 -3.35
CA PRO A 78 -17.67 -4.71 -4.62
C PRO A 78 -16.43 -5.22 -5.38
N ALA A 79 -15.22 -4.82 -4.97
CA ALA A 79 -14.00 -5.26 -5.64
C ALA A 79 -13.84 -6.80 -5.55
N PRO A 80 -13.53 -7.49 -6.67
CA PRO A 80 -13.46 -8.94 -6.69
C PRO A 80 -12.25 -9.48 -5.94
N CYS A 81 -11.15 -8.73 -5.85
CA CYS A 81 -9.94 -9.08 -5.13
C CYS A 81 -9.15 -7.80 -4.81
N ILE A 82 -8.59 -7.70 -3.60
CA ILE A 82 -7.77 -6.55 -3.17
C ILE A 82 -6.42 -6.96 -2.56
N TYR A 83 -6.21 -8.26 -2.32
CA TYR A 83 -4.98 -8.79 -1.74
C TYR A 83 -4.61 -10.10 -2.43
N LEU A 84 -3.36 -10.17 -2.91
CA LEU A 84 -2.75 -11.36 -3.46
C LEU A 84 -1.48 -11.68 -2.68
N ALA A 85 -1.37 -12.89 -2.15
CA ALA A 85 -0.10 -13.43 -1.67
C ALA A 85 0.30 -14.66 -2.48
N ARG A 86 1.60 -14.82 -2.71
CA ARG A 86 2.20 -16.07 -3.20
C ARG A 86 3.12 -16.66 -2.15
N ARG A 87 3.29 -17.98 -2.17
CA ARG A 87 4.29 -18.62 -1.30
C ARG A 87 5.68 -18.13 -1.69
N GLY A 88 6.49 -17.76 -0.69
CA GLY A 88 7.87 -17.33 -0.89
C GLY A 88 8.69 -17.45 0.38
N ALA A 89 10.02 -17.43 0.26
CA ALA A 89 10.91 -17.71 1.40
C ALA A 89 10.84 -16.68 2.55
N ARG A 90 10.28 -15.48 2.31
CA ARG A 90 10.17 -14.42 3.31
C ARG A 90 8.92 -13.58 3.11
N SER A 91 8.41 -13.02 4.21
CA SER A 91 7.33 -12.04 4.17
C SER A 91 7.83 -10.73 3.54
N ARG A 92 7.28 -10.35 2.39
CA ARG A 92 7.60 -9.05 1.76
C ARG A 92 6.47 -8.49 0.93
N TYR A 93 6.49 -7.18 0.77
CA TYR A 93 5.73 -6.49 -0.27
C TYR A 93 6.39 -6.73 -1.63
N VAL A 94 5.58 -7.07 -2.63
CA VAL A 94 6.03 -7.30 -4.01
C VAL A 94 5.63 -6.12 -4.90
N GLY A 95 4.43 -5.58 -4.72
CA GLY A 95 3.96 -4.46 -5.54
C GLY A 95 2.48 -4.17 -5.37
N ALA A 96 2.01 -3.21 -6.15
CA ALA A 96 0.62 -2.79 -6.21
C ALA A 96 0.18 -2.71 -7.66
N ALA A 97 -1.09 -3.01 -7.91
CA ALA A 97 -1.74 -2.71 -9.16
C ALA A 97 -2.64 -1.48 -8.99
N PHE A 98 -2.72 -0.65 -10.01
CA PHE A 98 -3.58 0.52 -10.05
C PHE A 98 -4.53 0.42 -11.23
N SER A 99 -5.78 0.83 -11.04
CA SER A 99 -6.65 1.08 -12.16
C SER A 99 -6.24 2.38 -12.85
N VAL A 100 -6.38 2.40 -14.17
CA VAL A 100 -6.15 3.57 -15.02
C VAL A 100 -7.38 3.73 -15.92
N ASP A 101 -7.61 4.94 -16.40
CA ASP A 101 -8.59 5.14 -17.46
C ASP A 101 -8.00 4.60 -18.77
N GLY A 102 -8.83 3.93 -19.57
CA GLY A 102 -8.47 3.40 -20.89
C GLY A 102 -8.60 4.44 -21.99
#